data_AF-A0A3S0XF60-F1
#
_entry.id   AF-A0A3S0XF60-F1
#
_cell.length_a   1.000
_cell.length_b   1.000
_cell.length_c   1.000
_cell.angle_alpha   90.00
_cell.angle_beta   90.00
_cell.angle_gamma   90.00
#
_symmetry.space_group_name_H-M   'P 1'
#
loop_
_entity.id
_entity.type
_entity.pdbx_description
1 polymer ?
#
loop_
_entity_poly.entity_id
_entity_poly.type
_entity_poly.pdbx_seq_one_letter_code
_entity_poly.pdbx_strand_id
1 'polypeptide(L)'
;MNVAGVYPKVREIIADVLVIDAEEVSLNSRLITDLGAESIDFLDLVFQLEKEFKIKIPRGQLEKNARGELAEDEFEKGGTLTPAGLDALRNYLSEVPADQFKSNMKVNEIPMLFTVETFCKLVVAAVEQQSAEPVA
;
A
#
# COMPACT_ATOMS: atom_id res chain seq x y z
N MET A 1 16.97 2.42 -2.81
CA MET A 1 16.30 1.11 -2.74
C MET A 1 15.20 1.10 -3.81
N ASN A 2 14.84 -0.02 -4.44
CA ASN A 2 13.74 -0.05 -5.43
C ASN A 2 12.84 -1.27 -5.21
N VAL A 3 11.70 -1.33 -5.93
CA VAL A 3 10.71 -2.40 -5.80
C VAL A 3 11.33 -3.79 -5.99
N ALA A 4 12.15 -3.97 -7.03
CA ALA A 4 12.80 -5.25 -7.29
C ALA A 4 13.76 -5.70 -6.17
N GLY A 5 14.39 -4.76 -5.47
CA GLY A 5 15.30 -5.04 -4.36
C GLY A 5 14.58 -5.42 -3.05
N VAL A 6 13.37 -4.90 -2.81
CA VAL A 6 12.58 -5.22 -1.61
C VAL A 6 11.63 -6.40 -1.83
N TYR A 7 11.20 -6.64 -3.07
CA TYR A 7 10.17 -7.63 -3.40
C TYR A 7 10.44 -9.03 -2.85
N PRO A 8 11.64 -9.63 -2.97
CA PRO A 8 11.88 -10.99 -2.45
C PRO A 8 11.54 -11.09 -0.97
N LYS A 9 11.88 -10.05 -0.21
CA LYS A 9 11.71 -10.02 1.22
C LYS A 9 10.28 -9.68 1.64
N VAL A 10 9.65 -8.73 0.93
CA VAL A 10 8.22 -8.42 1.11
C VAL A 10 7.37 -9.64 0.81
N ARG A 11 7.70 -10.39 -0.25
CA ARG A 11 7.05 -11.64 -0.65
C ARG A 11 7.13 -12.70 0.45
N GLU A 12 8.31 -12.92 1.02
CA GLU A 12 8.49 -13.86 2.14
C GLU A 12 7.63 -13.47 3.36
N ILE A 13 7.59 -12.18 3.71
CA ILE A 13 6.81 -11.69 4.85
C ILE A 13 5.30 -11.88 4.60
N ILE A 14 4.82 -11.57 3.40
CA ILE A 14 3.41 -11.76 3.04
C ILE A 14 3.03 -13.26 3.11
N ALA A 15 3.89 -14.13 2.60
CA ALA A 15 3.69 -15.57 2.65
C ALA A 15 3.61 -16.10 4.11
N ASP A 16 4.48 -15.60 4.98
CA ASP A 16 4.51 -15.97 6.41
C ASP A 16 3.26 -15.47 7.16
N VAL A 17 2.87 -14.22 6.94
CA VAL A 17 1.69 -13.60 7.58
C VAL A 17 0.39 -14.27 7.14
N LEU A 18 0.24 -14.52 5.84
CA LEU A 18 -0.98 -15.13 5.29
C LEU A 18 -0.97 -16.66 5.35
N VAL A 19 0.13 -17.27 5.79
CA VAL A 19 0.31 -18.73 5.88
C VAL A 19 0.05 -19.41 4.54
N ILE A 20 0.67 -18.88 3.48
CA ILE A 20 0.58 -19.38 2.10
C ILE A 20 1.98 -19.64 1.54
N ASP A 21 2.06 -20.34 0.41
CA ASP A 21 3.32 -20.54 -0.27
C ASP A 21 3.80 -19.23 -0.91
N ALA A 22 5.10 -18.92 -0.74
CA ALA A 22 5.67 -17.73 -1.37
C ALA A 22 5.47 -17.76 -2.89
N GLU A 23 5.40 -18.93 -3.53
CA GLU A 23 5.12 -19.12 -4.96
C GLU A 23 3.75 -18.59 -5.40
N GLU A 24 2.78 -18.49 -4.49
CA GLU A 24 1.46 -17.91 -4.77
C GLU A 24 1.48 -16.37 -4.75
N VAL A 25 2.52 -15.77 -4.18
CA VAL A 25 2.65 -14.32 -4.00
C VAL A 25 3.31 -13.67 -5.22
N SER A 26 2.49 -13.10 -6.11
CA SER A 26 2.94 -12.31 -7.26
C SER A 26 2.86 -10.81 -6.99
N LEU A 27 3.71 -10.00 -7.64
CA LEU A 27 3.69 -8.53 -7.51
C LEU A 27 2.31 -7.92 -7.77
N ASN A 28 1.56 -8.48 -8.72
CA ASN A 28 0.23 -8.01 -9.11
C ASN A 28 -0.90 -8.61 -8.27
N SER A 29 -0.62 -9.57 -7.37
CA SER A 29 -1.64 -10.19 -6.52
C SER A 29 -2.18 -9.16 -5.53
N ARG A 30 -3.51 -9.03 -5.46
CA ARG A 30 -4.19 -8.19 -4.46
C ARG A 30 -4.23 -8.93 -3.13
N LEU A 31 -3.83 -8.26 -2.06
CA LEU A 31 -3.74 -8.91 -0.75
C LEU A 31 -5.09 -9.46 -0.29
N ILE A 32 -6.16 -8.65 -0.39
CA ILE A 32 -7.49 -9.08 0.08
C ILE A 32 -8.13 -10.04 -0.91
N THR A 33 -8.21 -9.64 -2.19
CA THR A 33 -9.06 -10.37 -3.14
C THR A 33 -8.40 -11.63 -3.70
N ASP A 34 -7.07 -11.64 -3.83
CA ASP A 34 -6.36 -12.77 -4.44
C ASP A 34 -5.67 -13.64 -3.39
N LEU A 35 -5.11 -13.04 -2.32
CA LEU A 35 -4.41 -13.77 -1.25
C LEU A 35 -5.25 -13.97 0.03
N GLY A 36 -6.47 -13.43 0.08
CA GLY A 36 -7.39 -13.66 1.20
C GLY A 36 -7.04 -12.91 2.49
N ALA A 37 -6.20 -11.87 2.43
CA ALA A 37 -5.79 -11.10 3.60
C ALA A 37 -6.98 -10.43 4.30
N GLU A 38 -7.05 -10.62 5.62
CA GLU A 38 -8.00 -9.96 6.50
C GLU A 38 -7.44 -8.66 7.06
N SER A 39 -8.32 -7.84 7.66
CA SER A 39 -7.93 -6.53 8.23
C SER A 39 -6.85 -6.63 9.32
N ILE A 40 -6.76 -7.78 10.01
CA ILE A 40 -5.75 -8.03 11.04
C ILE A 40 -4.38 -8.31 10.42
N ASP A 41 -4.33 -9.04 9.30
CA ASP A 41 -3.10 -9.39 8.60
C ASP A 41 -2.35 -8.15 8.10
N PHE A 42 -3.08 -7.08 7.77
CA PHE A 42 -2.46 -5.79 7.44
C PHE A 42 -1.63 -5.20 8.58
N LEU A 43 -2.10 -5.33 9.82
CA LEU A 43 -1.39 -4.81 10.98
C LEU A 43 -0.11 -5.61 11.22
N ASP A 44 -0.19 -6.94 11.14
CA ASP A 44 0.96 -7.83 11.29
C ASP A 44 1.96 -7.67 10.13
N LEU A 45 1.47 -7.56 8.89
CA LEU A 45 2.29 -7.31 7.71
C LEU A 45 3.08 -6.01 7.83
N VAL A 46 2.40 -4.90 8.16
CA VAL A 46 3.07 -3.61 8.35
C VAL A 46 4.11 -3.71 9.46
N PHE A 47 3.77 -4.33 10.59
CA PHE A 47 4.70 -4.50 11.71
C PHE A 47 5.95 -5.31 11.34
N GLN A 48 5.80 -6.42 10.61
CA GLN A 48 6.92 -7.22 10.12
C GLN A 48 7.79 -6.44 9.12
N LEU A 49 7.18 -5.67 8.22
CA LEU A 49 7.89 -4.80 7.28
C LEU A 49 8.67 -3.71 8.00
N GLU A 50 8.07 -3.04 9.00
CA GLU A 50 8.73 -2.04 9.84
C GLU A 50 9.97 -2.63 10.53
N LYS A 51 9.83 -3.83 11.12
CA LYS A 51 10.92 -4.50 11.82
C LYS A 51 12.04 -4.92 10.87
N GLU A 52 11.70 -5.51 9.72
CA GLU A 52 12.69 -6.04 8.78
C GLU A 52 13.47 -4.94 8.07
N PHE A 53 12.77 -3.90 7.61
CA PHE A 53 13.39 -2.78 6.89
C PHE A 53 13.82 -1.63 7.82
N LYS A 54 13.57 -1.75 9.13
CA LYS A 54 13.85 -0.73 10.16
C LYS A 54 13.18 0.63 9.88
N ILE A 55 12.03 0.59 9.22
CA ILE A 55 11.24 1.77 8.84
C ILE A 55 10.09 2.00 9.83
N LYS A 56 9.46 3.17 9.73
CA LYS A 56 8.16 3.42 10.37
C LYS A 56 7.10 3.73 9.33
N ILE A 57 5.99 3.03 9.40
CA ILE A 57 4.85 3.14 8.49
C ILE A 57 3.62 3.48 9.35
N PRO A 58 3.32 4.77 9.55
CA PRO A 58 2.17 5.16 10.35
C PRO A 58 0.87 4.74 9.66
N ARG A 59 -0.17 4.51 10.46
CA ARG A 59 -1.51 4.22 9.96
C ARG A 59 -1.99 5.38 9.08
N GLY A 60 -2.55 5.06 7.92
CA GLY A 60 -2.98 6.07 6.93
C GLY A 60 -1.84 6.64 6.08
N GLN A 61 -0.59 6.16 6.21
CA GLN A 61 0.51 6.61 5.35
C GLN A 61 0.27 6.29 3.88
N LEU A 62 -0.34 5.14 3.58
CA LEU A 62 -0.75 4.80 2.21
C LEU A 62 -1.72 5.83 1.65
N GLU A 63 -2.76 6.16 2.41
CA GLU A 63 -3.75 7.17 2.03
C GLU A 63 -3.10 8.54 1.86
N LYS A 64 -2.19 8.91 2.76
CA LYS A 64 -1.44 10.17 2.68
C LYS A 64 -0.53 10.23 1.44
N ASN A 65 0.17 9.14 1.14
CA ASN A 65 1.01 9.05 -0.04
C ASN A 65 0.18 9.10 -1.33
N ALA A 66 -0.98 8.42 -1.33
CA ALA A 66 -1.92 8.43 -2.45
C ALA A 66 -2.57 9.80 -2.66
N ARG A 67 -2.90 10.50 -1.57
CA ARG A 67 -3.43 11.86 -1.59
C ARG A 67 -2.39 12.88 -2.06
N GLY A 68 -1.12 12.66 -1.70
CA GLY A 68 -0.04 13.59 -2.02
C GLY A 68 -0.28 14.97 -1.40
N GLU A 69 -0.33 15.99 -2.24
CA GLU A 69 -0.53 17.39 -1.85
C GLU A 69 -2.01 17.81 -1.74
N LEU A 70 -2.95 16.95 -2.16
CA LEU A 70 -4.37 17.26 -2.09
C LEU A 70 -4.83 17.46 -0.64
N ALA A 71 -5.75 18.41 -0.43
CA ALA A 71 -6.44 18.51 0.84
C ALA A 71 -7.37 17.30 1.08
N GLU A 72 -7.75 17.07 2.33
CA GLU A 72 -8.63 15.94 2.69
C GLU A 72 -10.00 16.03 1.99
N ASP A 73 -10.64 17.21 1.98
CA ASP A 73 -11.93 17.43 1.29
C ASP A 73 -11.82 17.32 -0.24
N GLU A 74 -10.61 17.54 -0.78
CA GLU A 74 -10.33 17.33 -2.21
C GLU A 74 -10.09 15.86 -2.53
N PHE A 75 -9.61 15.06 -1.58
CA PHE A 75 -9.41 13.63 -1.76
C PHE A 75 -10.71 12.85 -1.58
N GLU A 76 -11.43 13.13 -0.49
CA GLU A 76 -12.68 12.48 -0.16
C GLU A 76 -13.75 13.46 0.34
N LYS A 77 -15.01 13.12 0.11
CA LYS A 77 -16.15 13.85 0.64
C LYS A 77 -17.17 12.89 1.22
N GLY A 78 -17.32 12.93 2.54
CA GLY A 78 -18.25 12.06 3.26
C GLY A 78 -17.94 10.56 3.10
N GLY A 79 -16.66 10.18 3.10
CA GLY A 79 -16.23 8.78 2.96
C GLY A 79 -16.16 8.27 1.52
N THR A 80 -16.43 9.13 0.53
CA THR A 80 -16.40 8.77 -0.90
C THR A 80 -15.30 9.55 -1.61
N LEU A 81 -14.51 8.88 -2.44
CA LEU A 81 -13.45 9.53 -3.21
C LEU A 81 -14.05 10.53 -4.20
N THR A 82 -13.43 11.71 -4.28
CA THR A 82 -13.76 12.69 -5.32
C THR A 82 -13.09 12.27 -6.64
N PRO A 83 -13.43 12.91 -7.78
CA PRO A 83 -12.70 12.69 -9.04
C PRO A 83 -11.20 13.00 -8.94
N ALA A 84 -10.82 14.03 -8.16
CA ALA A 84 -9.42 14.39 -7.94
C ALA A 84 -8.71 13.36 -7.04
N GLY A 85 -9.36 12.91 -5.97
CA GLY A 85 -8.83 11.86 -5.12
C GLY A 85 -8.67 10.53 -5.85
N LEU A 86 -9.62 10.18 -6.72
CA LEU A 86 -9.53 8.99 -7.57
C LEU A 86 -8.35 9.08 -8.56
N ASP A 87 -8.12 10.24 -9.16
CA ASP A 87 -6.98 10.46 -10.06
C ASP A 87 -5.64 10.34 -9.31
N ALA A 88 -5.53 10.97 -8.13
CA ALA A 88 -4.35 10.87 -7.29
C ALA A 88 -4.08 9.41 -6.85
N LEU A 89 -5.13 8.70 -6.43
CA LEU A 89 -5.03 7.28 -6.08
C LEU A 89 -4.59 6.42 -7.27
N ARG A 90 -5.11 6.68 -8.48
CA ARG A 90 -4.68 6.01 -9.72
C ARG A 90 -3.21 6.27 -10.05
N ASN A 91 -2.76 7.51 -9.87
CA ASN A 91 -1.36 7.88 -10.10
C ASN A 91 -0.43 7.20 -9.10
N TYR A 92 -0.84 7.08 -7.83
CA TYR A 92 -0.06 6.39 -6.80
C TYR A 92 -0.04 4.87 -7.02
N LEU A 93 -1.21 4.28 -7.26
CA LEU A 93 -1.39 2.86 -7.53
C LEU A 93 -1.29 2.57 -9.04
N SER A 94 -0.22 3.05 -9.67
CA SER A 94 0.00 2.92 -11.12
C SER A 94 0.07 1.46 -11.61
N GLU A 95 0.32 0.52 -10.71
CA GLU A 95 0.31 -0.92 -10.94
C GLU A 95 -1.10 -1.52 -11.06
N VAL A 96 -2.10 -0.83 -10.52
CA VAL A 96 -3.48 -1.32 -10.50
C VAL A 96 -4.15 -0.97 -11.83
N PRO A 97 -4.80 -1.93 -12.51
CA PRO A 97 -5.53 -1.64 -13.75
C PRO A 97 -6.63 -0.60 -13.55
N ALA A 98 -6.76 0.33 -14.51
CA ALA A 98 -7.75 1.41 -14.45
C ALA A 98 -9.21 0.94 -14.23
N ASP A 99 -9.55 -0.27 -14.69
CA ASP A 99 -10.87 -0.88 -14.56
C ASP A 99 -11.25 -1.18 -13.10
N GLN A 100 -10.25 -1.33 -12.21
CA GLN A 100 -10.49 -1.57 -10.79
C GLN A 100 -10.96 -0.30 -10.04
N PHE A 101 -10.77 0.87 -10.63
CA PHE A 101 -11.09 2.16 -10.01
C PHE A 101 -12.48 2.63 -10.40
N LYS A 102 -13.44 2.47 -9.48
CA LYS A 102 -14.84 2.88 -9.67
C LYS A 102 -15.04 4.36 -9.35
N SER A 103 -15.90 5.04 -10.11
CA SER A 103 -16.16 6.48 -9.97
C SER A 103 -16.81 6.90 -8.63
N ASN A 104 -17.44 5.96 -7.91
CA ASN A 104 -18.09 6.22 -6.61
C ASN A 104 -17.51 5.32 -5.52
N MET A 105 -16.19 5.10 -5.59
CA MET A 105 -15.46 4.27 -4.65
C MET A 105 -15.36 4.93 -3.28
N LYS A 106 -15.55 4.15 -2.23
CA LYS A 106 -15.41 4.64 -0.85
C LYS A 106 -13.97 4.49 -0.36
N VAL A 107 -13.59 5.35 0.57
CA VAL A 107 -12.23 5.33 1.17
C VAL A 107 -11.93 3.99 1.86
N ASN A 108 -12.94 3.37 2.47
CA ASN A 108 -12.81 2.05 3.08
C ASN A 108 -12.66 0.89 2.07
N GLU A 109 -12.88 1.13 0.77
CA GLU A 109 -12.64 0.14 -0.30
C GLU A 109 -11.21 0.24 -0.86
N ILE A 110 -10.46 1.31 -0.57
CA ILE A 110 -9.08 1.50 -1.04
C ILE A 110 -8.17 0.30 -0.72
N PRO A 111 -8.22 -0.30 0.48
CA PRO A 111 -7.38 -1.47 0.79
C PRO A 111 -7.59 -2.68 -0.13
N MET A 112 -8.75 -2.77 -0.80
CA MET A 112 -9.03 -3.86 -1.75
C MET A 112 -8.21 -3.74 -3.05
N LEU A 113 -7.66 -2.56 -3.33
CA LEU A 113 -6.80 -2.33 -4.49
C LEU A 113 -5.33 -2.65 -4.21
N PHE A 114 -4.94 -2.79 -2.95
CA PHE A 114 -3.54 -2.96 -2.59
C PHE A 114 -2.99 -4.30 -3.09
N THR A 115 -1.94 -4.20 -3.89
CA THR A 115 -1.20 -5.35 -4.37
C THR A 115 0.07 -5.54 -3.56
N VAL A 116 0.76 -6.66 -3.79
CA VAL A 116 2.11 -6.89 -3.25
C VAL A 116 3.07 -5.77 -3.66
N GLU A 117 2.96 -5.28 -4.90
CA GLU A 117 3.76 -4.15 -5.38
C GLU A 117 3.49 -2.87 -4.59
N THR A 118 2.24 -2.61 -4.18
CA THR A 118 1.90 -1.43 -3.36
C THR A 118 2.71 -1.42 -2.05
N PHE A 119 2.84 -2.57 -1.39
CA PHE A 119 3.66 -2.70 -0.18
C PHE A 119 5.15 -2.54 -0.45
N CYS A 120 5.64 -3.04 -1.59
CA CYS A 120 7.02 -2.81 -2.00
C CYS A 120 7.31 -1.32 -2.20
N LYS A 121 6.42 -0.60 -2.89
CA LYS A 121 6.53 0.86 -3.09
C LYS A 121 6.48 1.61 -1.76
N LEU A 122 5.61 1.18 -0.86
CA LEU A 122 5.51 1.77 0.47
C LEU A 122 6.80 1.59 1.28
N VAL A 123 7.40 0.40 1.27
CA VAL A 123 8.69 0.16 1.94
C VAL A 123 9.78 1.05 1.35
N VAL A 124 9.86 1.14 0.01
CA VAL A 124 10.83 2.00 -0.67
C VAL A 124 10.65 3.46 -0.25
N ALA A 125 9.42 3.96 -0.30
CA ALA A 125 9.10 5.34 0.08
C ALA A 125 9.44 5.62 1.56
N ALA A 126 9.15 4.68 2.46
CA ALA A 126 9.45 4.83 3.88
C ALA A 126 10.96 4.84 4.17
N VAL A 127 11.75 4.01 3.46
CA VAL A 127 13.22 4.02 3.55
C VAL A 127 13.79 5.35 3.05
N GLU A 128 13.24 5.90 1.97
CA GLU A 128 13.66 7.20 1.43
C GLU A 128 13.29 8.36 2.37
N GLN A 129 12.10 8.35 2.96
CA GLN A 129 11.66 9.36 3.93
C GLN A 129 12.51 9.36 5.21
N GLN A 130 12.83 8.17 5.74
CA GLN A 130 13.71 8.04 6.92
C GLN A 130 15.13 8.54 6.65
N SER A 131 15.60 8.47 5.40
CA SER A 131 16.90 9.00 5.00
C SER A 131 16.91 10.53 4.80
N ALA A 132 15.73 11.14 4.67
CA ALA A 132 15.54 12.56 4.41
C ALA A 132 15.26 13.40 5.68
N GLU A 133 14.89 12.77 6.79
CA GLU A 133 14.83 13.43 8.09
C GLU A 133 16.26 13.63 8.63
N PRO A 134 16.74 14.87 8.83
CA PRO A 134 18.02 15.08 9.49
C PRO A 134 17.88 14.55 10.91
N VAL A 135 18.78 13.65 11.29
CA VAL A 135 19.01 13.27 12.68
C VAL A 135 19.29 14.58 13.43
N ALA A 136 18.29 15.04 14.21
CA ALA A 136 18.43 16.19 15.10
C ALA A 136 19.35 15.87 16.27
#